data_AF-W6E8R2-F1
#
_entry.id   AF-W6E8R2-F1
#
_cell.length_a   1.000
_cell.length_b   1.000
_cell.length_c   1.000
_cell.angle_alpha   90.00
_cell.angle_beta   90.00
_cell.angle_gamma   90.00
#
_symmetry.space_group_name_H-M   'P 1'
#
loop_
_entity.id
_entity.type
_entity.pdbx_description
1 polymer ?
#
loop_
_entity_poly.entity_id
_entity_poly.type
_entity_poly.pdbx_seq_one_letter_code
_entity_poly.pdbx_strand_id
1 'polypeptide(L)'
;EGCVYPRRGGIIELIEDLKDEGEYVGPVIYIPGCPPRPEEILYGIAQLLGLVEKKLEGEHYTEEVGFELPEAPIEERIRLTLREKLRHVVGYFDRDKILEDFMELVKKAEESEKPREELRKLVEEYNAKIGDVRVGFCMRLLENEYWRVKDALSAGKELVYWV
;
A
#
# COMPACT_ATOMS: atom_id res chain seq x y z
N GLU A 1 -1.65 10.35 48.29
CA GLU A 1 -2.71 9.83 47.42
C GLU A 1 -2.29 10.10 45.99
N GLY A 2 -2.02 9.07 45.21
CA GLY A 2 -1.37 9.21 43.90
C GLY A 2 -2.37 9.69 42.84
N CYS A 3 -1.99 10.71 42.07
CA CYS A 3 -2.71 11.12 40.87
C CYS A 3 -2.95 9.89 39.99
N VAL A 4 -4.23 9.57 39.80
CA VAL A 4 -4.69 8.56 38.86
C VAL A 4 -4.20 9.01 37.49
N TYR A 5 -3.34 8.22 36.85
CA TYR A 5 -2.90 8.50 35.49
C TYR A 5 -4.12 8.68 34.58
N PRO A 6 -4.09 9.61 33.61
CA PRO A 6 -5.21 9.83 32.69
C PRO A 6 -5.63 8.49 32.06
N ARG A 7 -6.89 8.12 32.28
CA ARG A 7 -7.44 6.80 31.92
C ARG A 7 -7.60 6.61 30.41
N ARG A 8 -7.40 7.66 29.63
CA ARG A 8 -7.42 7.68 28.16
C ARG A 8 -6.28 8.60 27.70
N GLY A 9 -5.43 8.11 26.80
CA GLY A 9 -4.28 8.86 26.31
C GLY A 9 -4.66 9.79 25.16
N GLY A 10 -4.06 10.98 25.12
CA GLY A 10 -4.25 11.95 24.05
C GLY A 10 -4.25 13.38 24.58
N ILE A 11 -3.93 14.36 23.72
CA ILE A 11 -3.88 15.77 24.11
C ILE A 11 -5.28 16.35 24.31
N ILE A 12 -6.30 15.79 23.65
CA ILE A 12 -7.69 16.26 23.74
C ILE A 12 -8.27 15.89 25.10
N GLU A 13 -8.09 14.64 25.50
CA GLU A 13 -8.54 14.09 26.78
C GLU A 13 -7.84 14.79 27.95
N LEU A 14 -6.53 15.07 27.83
CA LEU A 14 -5.80 15.84 28.83
C LEU A 14 -6.37 17.26 29.00
N ILE A 15 -6.80 17.91 27.91
CA ILE A 15 -7.42 19.24 27.98
C ILE A 15 -8.78 19.17 28.68
N GLU A 16 -9.56 18.10 28.46
CA GLU A 16 -10.83 17.87 29.14
C GLU A 16 -10.63 17.66 30.65
N ASP A 17 -9.71 16.78 31.04
CA ASP A 17 -9.39 16.50 32.44
C ASP A 17 -8.95 17.78 33.19
N LEU A 18 -8.06 18.58 32.59
CA LEU A 18 -7.60 19.84 33.20
C LEU A 18 -8.72 20.87 33.36
N LYS A 19 -9.66 20.93 32.41
CA LYS A 19 -10.83 21.81 32.53
C LYS A 19 -11.78 21.35 33.64
N ASP A 20 -11.97 20.04 33.78
CA ASP A 20 -12.79 19.47 34.84
C ASP A 20 -12.20 19.69 36.24
N GLU A 21 -10.86 19.75 36.35
CA GLU A 21 -10.13 20.13 37.56
C GLU A 21 -10.17 21.64 37.85
N GLY A 22 -10.73 22.45 36.94
CA GLY A 22 -10.84 23.91 37.08
C GLY A 22 -9.59 24.68 36.65
N GLU A 23 -8.63 24.01 35.99
CA GLU A 23 -7.41 24.63 35.49
C GLU A 23 -7.67 25.40 34.19
N TYR A 24 -7.07 26.58 34.06
CA TYR A 24 -7.15 27.36 32.84
C TYR A 24 -6.18 26.82 31.78
N VAL A 25 -6.71 26.28 30.69
CA VAL A 25 -5.92 25.85 29.54
C VAL A 25 -5.97 26.92 28.44
N GLY A 26 -4.79 27.46 28.10
CA GLY A 26 -4.62 28.43 27.02
C GLY A 26 -4.77 27.82 25.61
N PRO A 27 -4.49 28.60 24.55
CA PRO A 27 -4.51 28.09 23.18
C PRO A 27 -3.54 26.91 23.01
N VAL A 28 -3.94 25.90 22.24
CA VAL A 28 -3.15 24.69 21.97
C VAL A 28 -2.93 24.58 20.47
N ILE A 29 -1.69 24.27 20.07
CA ILE A 29 -1.31 24.03 18.68
C ILE A 29 -0.69 22.63 18.54
N TYR A 30 -1.03 21.94 17.46
CA TYR A 30 -0.43 20.66 17.09
C TYR A 30 0.71 20.86 16.09
N ILE A 31 1.88 20.28 16.38
CA ILE A 31 3.06 20.29 15.49
C ILE A 31 3.22 18.88 14.91
N PRO A 32 2.97 18.67 13.61
CA PRO A 32 3.09 17.34 13.00
C PRO A 32 4.56 16.94 12.85
N GLY A 33 4.89 15.67 13.12
CA GLY A 33 6.21 15.09 12.82
C GLY A 33 6.50 13.78 13.56
N CYS A 34 7.50 13.02 13.09
CA CYS A 34 7.94 11.78 13.73
C CYS A 34 9.49 11.66 13.74
N PRO A 35 10.18 12.34 14.67
CA PRO A 35 9.73 13.49 15.45
C PRO A 35 9.70 14.76 14.58
N PRO A 36 8.98 15.82 15.00
CA PRO A 36 9.04 17.11 14.31
C PRO A 36 10.46 17.67 14.34
N ARG A 37 10.85 18.37 13.29
CA ARG A 37 12.16 19.03 13.22
C ARG A 37 12.20 20.20 14.22
N PRO A 38 13.38 20.55 14.77
CA PRO A 38 13.49 21.65 15.73
C PRO A 38 12.91 22.98 15.23
N GLU A 39 13.07 23.27 13.94
CA GLU A 39 12.55 24.49 13.31
C GLU A 39 11.02 24.50 13.25
N GLU A 40 10.38 23.34 13.11
CA GLU A 40 8.91 23.19 13.10
C GLU A 40 8.33 23.43 14.50
N ILE A 41 9.07 23.04 15.54
CA ILE A 41 8.71 23.33 16.93
C ILE A 41 8.77 24.84 17.19
N LEU A 42 9.87 25.50 16.79
CA LEU A 42 10.03 26.95 16.91
C LEU A 42 8.95 27.71 16.14
N TYR A 43 8.63 27.25 14.94
CA TYR A 43 7.53 27.79 14.15
C TYR A 43 6.18 27.65 14.87
N GLY A 44 5.89 26.48 15.44
CA GLY A 44 4.68 26.26 16.24
C GLY A 44 4.56 27.21 17.44
N ILE A 45 5.67 27.48 18.14
CA ILE A 45 5.73 28.46 19.25
C ILE A 45 5.48 29.88 18.73
N ALA A 46 6.14 30.28 17.64
CA ALA A 46 5.95 31.59 17.05
C ALA A 46 4.49 31.80 16.59
N GLN A 47 3.86 30.76 16.05
CA GLN A 47 2.45 30.77 15.68
C GLN A 47 1.53 30.86 16.90
N LEU A 48 1.83 30.13 17.98
CA LEU A 48 1.08 30.17 19.24
C LEU A 48 1.11 31.57 19.89
N LEU A 49 2.24 32.27 19.79
CA LEU A 49 2.41 33.64 20.27
C LEU A 49 1.82 34.70 19.31
N GLY A 50 1.32 34.31 18.13
CA GLY A 50 0.79 35.22 17.12
C GLY A 50 1.88 36.05 16.40
N LEU A 51 3.14 35.63 16.46
CA LEU A 51 4.26 36.30 15.78
C LEU A 51 4.29 35.98 14.27
N VAL A 52 3.68 34.85 13.88
CA VAL A 52 3.66 34.34 12.51
C VAL A 52 2.28 33.78 12.18
N GLU A 53 1.78 34.05 10.99
CA GLU A 53 0.49 33.54 10.50
C GLU A 53 0.60 32.08 10.05
N LYS A 54 -0.50 31.33 10.20
CA LYS A 54 -0.58 29.94 9.72
C LYS A 54 -0.56 29.92 8.20
N LYS A 55 0.52 29.41 7.60
CA LYS A 55 0.65 29.34 6.13
C LYS A 55 -0.35 28.41 5.41
N LEU A 56 -0.94 27.45 6.11
CA LEU A 56 -1.81 26.42 5.53
C LEU A 56 -3.13 26.36 6.30
N GLU A 57 -4.21 26.73 5.64
CA GLU A 57 -5.57 26.44 6.10
C GLU A 57 -6.04 25.15 5.42
N GLY A 58 -6.64 24.25 6.20
CA GLY A 58 -7.13 22.98 5.66
C GLY A 58 -8.46 23.23 4.94
N GLU A 59 -8.47 23.09 3.62
CA GLU A 59 -9.71 23.08 2.85
C GLU A 59 -10.29 21.67 2.88
N HIS A 60 -11.48 21.53 3.45
CA HIS A 60 -12.22 20.26 3.42
C HIS A 60 -13.10 20.22 2.18
N TYR A 61 -12.67 19.44 1.20
CA TYR A 61 -13.46 19.13 0.01
C TYR A 61 -14.42 17.98 0.36
N THR A 62 -15.72 18.28 0.48
CA THR A 62 -16.79 17.29 0.75
C THR A 62 -17.36 16.70 -0.55
N GLU A 63 -16.84 17.08 -1.71
CA GLU A 63 -17.27 16.49 -2.96
C GLU A 63 -16.76 15.05 -3.04
N GLU A 64 -17.69 14.10 -2.98
CA GLU A 64 -17.46 12.73 -3.43
C GLU A 64 -17.18 12.80 -4.93
N VAL A 65 -15.93 13.07 -5.29
CA VAL A 65 -15.48 12.92 -6.67
C VAL A 65 -15.60 11.44 -6.96
N GLY A 66 -16.60 11.07 -7.77
CA GLY A 66 -16.76 9.72 -8.29
C GLY A 66 -15.51 9.37 -9.09
N PHE A 67 -14.52 8.77 -8.43
CA PHE A 67 -13.30 8.32 -9.07
C PHE A 67 -13.58 6.95 -9.68
N GLU A 68 -14.04 6.96 -10.93
CA GLU A 68 -14.09 5.75 -11.73
C GLU A 68 -12.67 5.43 -12.20
N LEU A 69 -12.18 4.25 -11.80
CA LEU A 69 -10.91 3.75 -12.31
C LEU A 69 -11.03 3.55 -13.83
N PRO A 70 -10.08 4.06 -14.65
CA PRO A 70 -10.11 3.82 -16.08
C PRO A 70 -10.06 2.32 -16.36
N GLU A 71 -10.82 1.86 -17.36
CA GLU A 71 -10.77 0.47 -17.77
C GLU A 71 -9.43 0.14 -18.42
N ALA A 72 -8.49 -0.37 -17.62
CA ALA A 72 -7.24 -0.92 -18.14
C ALA A 72 -7.52 -2.24 -18.90
N PRO A 73 -6.77 -2.53 -19.99
CA PRO A 73 -6.79 -3.82 -20.68
C PRO A 73 -6.67 -4.99 -19.70
N ILE A 74 -7.35 -6.11 -19.99
CA ILE A 74 -7.39 -7.31 -19.15
C ILE A 74 -5.97 -7.81 -18.82
N GLU A 75 -5.06 -7.75 -19.78
CA GLU A 75 -3.65 -8.15 -19.64
C GLU A 75 -2.87 -7.27 -18.65
N GLU A 76 -3.12 -5.96 -18.68
CA GLU A 76 -2.46 -5.01 -17.76
C GLU A 76 -2.95 -5.21 -16.33
N ARG A 77 -4.24 -5.48 -16.14
CA ARG A 77 -4.81 -5.82 -14.84
C ARG A 77 -4.14 -7.07 -14.24
N ILE A 78 -3.95 -8.11 -15.05
CA ILE A 78 -3.25 -9.33 -14.62
C ILE A 78 -1.80 -8.99 -14.24
N ARG A 79 -1.09 -8.26 -15.10
CA ARG A 79 0.32 -7.86 -14.85
C ARG A 79 0.45 -7.07 -13.54
N LEU A 80 -0.42 -6.10 -13.30
CA LEU A 80 -0.41 -5.29 -12.07
C LEU A 80 -0.69 -6.14 -10.83
N THR A 81 -1.64 -7.08 -10.92
CA THR A 81 -1.94 -8.02 -9.82
C THR A 81 -0.70 -8.84 -9.45
N LEU A 82 -0.05 -9.43 -10.44
CA LEU A 82 1.13 -10.27 -10.24
C LEU A 82 2.31 -9.46 -9.70
N ARG A 83 2.49 -8.23 -10.20
CA ARG A 83 3.54 -7.31 -9.73
C ARG A 83 3.39 -6.98 -8.25
N GLU A 84 2.18 -6.69 -7.80
CA GLU A 84 1.92 -6.37 -6.39
C GLU A 84 2.15 -7.60 -5.51
N LYS A 85 1.74 -8.78 -5.97
CA LYS A 85 2.01 -10.01 -5.23
C LYS A 85 3.51 -10.28 -5.07
N LEU A 86 4.31 -10.05 -6.12
CA LEU A 86 5.76 -10.19 -6.07
C LEU A 86 6.43 -9.18 -5.13
N ARG A 87 5.88 -7.96 -5.01
CA ARG A 87 6.39 -6.96 -4.06
C ARG A 87 6.45 -7.52 -2.64
N HIS A 88 5.45 -8.30 -2.22
CA HIS A 88 5.40 -8.90 -0.89
C HIS A 88 6.39 -10.05 -0.68
N VAL A 89 6.88 -10.67 -1.75
CA VAL A 89 7.74 -11.87 -1.67
C VAL A 89 9.20 -11.55 -1.93
N VAL A 90 9.50 -10.79 -2.98
CA VAL A 90 10.86 -10.53 -3.46
C VAL A 90 11.29 -9.07 -3.18
N GLY A 91 10.34 -8.21 -2.83
CA GLY A 91 10.59 -6.77 -2.68
C GLY A 91 10.61 -6.03 -4.02
N TYR A 92 11.23 -4.85 -4.05
CA TYR A 92 11.16 -3.95 -5.20
C TYR A 92 12.20 -4.22 -6.29
N PHE A 93 13.38 -4.73 -5.91
CA PHE A 93 14.54 -4.74 -6.80
C PHE A 93 14.45 -5.81 -7.90
N ASP A 94 14.07 -7.04 -7.54
CA ASP A 94 14.09 -8.18 -8.49
C ASP A 94 12.71 -8.52 -9.06
N ARG A 95 11.62 -7.92 -8.57
CA ARG A 95 10.25 -8.27 -9.00
C ARG A 95 10.01 -8.05 -10.49
N ASP A 96 10.56 -6.96 -11.05
CA ASP A 96 10.22 -6.54 -12.42
C ASP A 96 10.86 -7.50 -13.42
N LYS A 97 12.10 -7.95 -13.16
CA LYS A 97 12.78 -8.97 -13.97
C LYS A 97 12.05 -10.31 -13.95
N ILE A 98 11.70 -10.80 -12.76
CA ILE A 98 11.01 -12.10 -12.61
C ILE A 98 9.63 -12.05 -13.28
N LEU A 99 8.94 -10.92 -13.18
CA LEU A 99 7.64 -10.73 -13.81
C LEU A 99 7.75 -10.72 -15.34
N GLU A 100 8.75 -10.03 -15.90
CA GLU A 100 8.98 -9.97 -17.34
C GLU A 100 9.27 -11.37 -17.91
N ASP A 101 10.19 -12.11 -17.29
CA ASP A 101 10.51 -13.49 -17.66
C ASP A 101 9.26 -14.38 -17.63
N PHE A 102 8.43 -14.26 -16.59
CA PHE A 102 7.19 -15.02 -16.49
C PHE A 102 6.18 -14.66 -17.59
N MET A 103 6.00 -13.37 -17.88
CA MET A 103 5.09 -12.92 -18.92
C MET A 103 5.52 -13.38 -20.32
N GLU A 104 6.82 -13.51 -20.58
CA GLU A 104 7.32 -14.13 -21.81
C GLU A 104 6.97 -15.61 -21.92
N LEU A 105 7.04 -16.36 -20.80
CA LEU A 105 6.61 -17.76 -20.76
C LEU A 105 5.10 -17.89 -21.00
N VAL A 106 4.30 -16.98 -20.43
CA VAL A 106 2.85 -16.94 -20.66
C VAL A 106 2.52 -16.73 -22.14
N LYS A 107 3.18 -15.78 -22.81
CA LYS A 107 2.98 -15.55 -24.25
C LYS A 107 3.22 -16.82 -25.07
N LYS A 108 4.31 -17.55 -24.77
CA LYS A 108 4.63 -18.82 -25.42
C LYS A 108 3.61 -19.92 -25.12
N ALA A 109 3.09 -19.95 -23.89
CA ALA A 109 2.08 -20.93 -23.49
C ALA A 109 0.70 -20.68 -24.13
N GLU A 110 0.35 -19.42 -24.40
CA GLU A 110 -0.92 -19.05 -25.03
C GLU A 110 -1.01 -19.41 -26.52
N GLU A 111 0.14 -19.63 -27.18
CA GLU A 111 0.20 -20.12 -28.56
C GLU A 111 -0.18 -21.61 -28.70
N SER A 112 -0.27 -22.35 -27.58
CA SER A 112 -0.53 -23.79 -27.56
C SER A 112 -1.99 -24.16 -27.23
N GLU A 113 -2.49 -25.28 -27.77
CA GLU A 113 -3.88 -25.76 -27.59
C GLU A 113 -4.27 -26.06 -26.12
N LYS A 114 -3.30 -26.28 -25.21
CA LYS A 114 -3.52 -26.48 -23.77
C LYS A 114 -2.64 -25.55 -22.91
N PRO A 115 -3.09 -24.32 -22.66
CA PRO A 115 -2.28 -23.30 -21.98
C PRO A 115 -1.80 -23.66 -20.56
N ARG A 116 -2.58 -24.46 -19.80
CA ARG A 116 -2.24 -24.82 -18.41
C ARG A 116 -1.11 -25.84 -18.30
N GLU A 117 -1.18 -26.91 -19.09
CA GLU A 117 -0.17 -27.97 -19.07
C GLU A 117 1.15 -27.46 -19.67
N GLU A 118 1.07 -26.61 -20.69
CA GLU A 118 2.26 -26.08 -21.35
C GLU A 118 2.99 -25.03 -20.51
N LEU A 119 2.25 -24.11 -19.86
CA LEU A 119 2.86 -23.14 -18.95
C LEU A 119 3.62 -23.84 -17.82
N ARG A 120 3.03 -24.91 -17.26
CA ARG A 120 3.67 -25.69 -16.19
C ARG A 120 4.99 -26.31 -16.64
N LYS A 121 5.03 -26.91 -17.83
CA LYS A 121 6.28 -27.46 -18.39
C LYS A 121 7.33 -26.37 -18.60
N LEU A 122 6.94 -25.24 -19.19
CA LEU A 122 7.84 -24.12 -19.45
C LEU A 122 8.43 -23.54 -18.15
N VAL A 123 7.62 -23.45 -17.08
CA VAL A 123 8.08 -23.04 -15.75
C VAL A 123 9.03 -24.07 -15.15
N GLU A 124 8.73 -25.37 -15.28
CA GLU A 124 9.62 -26.44 -14.79
C GLU A 124 10.98 -26.44 -15.53
N GLU A 125 10.99 -26.24 -16.85
CA GLU A 125 12.21 -26.09 -17.65
C GLU A 125 13.00 -24.84 -17.26
N TYR A 126 12.33 -23.70 -17.08
CA TYR A 126 12.97 -22.47 -16.64
C TYR A 126 13.60 -22.62 -15.25
N ASN A 127 12.89 -23.27 -14.32
CA ASN A 127 13.39 -23.53 -12.97
C ASN A 127 14.62 -24.47 -12.99
N ALA A 128 14.61 -25.49 -13.86
CA ALA A 128 15.75 -26.38 -14.05
C ALA A 128 16.98 -25.64 -14.61
N LYS A 129 16.77 -24.64 -15.47
CA LYS A 129 17.85 -23.83 -16.07
C LYS A 129 18.52 -22.89 -15.06
N ILE A 130 17.75 -22.24 -14.18
CA ILE A 130 18.29 -21.27 -13.20
C ILE A 130 18.86 -21.98 -11.97
N GLY A 131 18.18 -23.03 -11.48
CA GLY A 131 18.62 -23.78 -10.31
C GLY A 131 18.50 -23.03 -8.97
N ASP A 132 17.84 -21.86 -8.93
CA ASP A 132 17.58 -21.10 -7.69
C ASP A 132 16.19 -21.43 -7.13
N VAL A 133 16.15 -21.92 -5.89
CA VAL A 133 14.93 -22.31 -5.18
C VAL A 133 13.98 -21.13 -5.00
N ARG A 134 14.50 -19.91 -4.82
CA ARG A 134 13.70 -18.69 -4.59
C ARG A 134 12.94 -18.30 -5.84
N VAL A 135 13.63 -18.31 -6.98
CA VAL A 135 13.02 -18.04 -8.29
C VAL A 135 11.98 -19.12 -8.60
N GLY A 136 12.29 -20.39 -8.33
CA GLY A 136 11.33 -21.49 -8.49
C GLY A 136 10.10 -21.42 -7.58
N PHE A 137 10.22 -20.81 -6.39
CA PHE A 137 9.04 -20.48 -5.58
C PHE A 137 8.22 -19.36 -6.20
N CYS A 138 8.87 -18.28 -6.67
CA CYS A 138 8.19 -17.14 -7.29
C CYS A 138 7.44 -17.55 -8.56
N MET A 139 8.05 -18.36 -9.42
CA MET A 139 7.41 -18.82 -10.66
C MET A 139 6.18 -19.69 -10.40
N ARG A 140 6.24 -20.57 -9.40
CA ARG A 140 5.06 -21.37 -8.99
C ARG A 140 3.96 -20.51 -8.37
N LEU A 141 4.33 -19.50 -7.58
CA LEU A 141 3.38 -18.55 -7.03
C LEU A 141 2.68 -17.77 -8.15
N LEU A 142 3.45 -17.26 -9.12
CA LEU A 142 2.94 -16.53 -10.27
C LEU A 142 2.02 -17.38 -11.14
N GLU A 143 2.35 -18.64 -11.39
CA GLU A 143 1.49 -19.57 -12.13
C GLU A 143 0.12 -19.73 -11.47
N ASN A 144 0.09 -20.01 -10.17
CA ASN A 144 -1.15 -20.18 -9.41
C ASN A 144 -1.99 -18.90 -9.41
N GLU A 145 -1.34 -17.75 -9.21
CA GLU A 145 -2.01 -16.45 -9.20
C GLU A 145 -2.51 -16.04 -10.58
N TYR A 146 -1.75 -16.31 -11.64
CA TYR A 146 -2.15 -16.05 -13.02
C TYR A 146 -3.46 -16.76 -13.35
N TRP A 147 -3.55 -18.07 -13.06
CA TRP A 147 -4.79 -18.82 -13.30
C TRP A 147 -5.93 -18.38 -12.40
N ARG A 148 -5.67 -18.08 -11.12
CA ARG A 148 -6.69 -17.55 -10.20
C ARG A 148 -7.32 -16.26 -10.72
N VAL A 149 -6.48 -15.34 -11.20
CA VAL A 149 -6.90 -14.04 -11.74
C VAL A 149 -7.59 -14.22 -13.09
N LYS A 150 -7.04 -15.03 -13.99
CA LYS A 150 -7.62 -15.30 -15.32
C LYS A 150 -8.99 -15.98 -15.23
N ASP A 151 -9.16 -16.93 -14.31
CA ASP A 151 -10.43 -17.60 -14.05
C ASP A 151 -11.45 -16.63 -13.43
N ALA A 152 -11.02 -15.76 -12.51
CA ALA A 152 -11.88 -14.74 -11.90
C ALA A 152 -12.37 -13.69 -12.91
N LEU A 153 -11.47 -13.22 -13.78
CA LEU A 153 -11.79 -12.27 -14.85
C LEU A 153 -12.73 -12.90 -15.89
N SER A 154 -12.49 -14.17 -16.24
CA SER A 154 -13.36 -14.93 -17.15
C SER A 154 -14.76 -15.17 -16.55
N ALA A 155 -14.87 -15.23 -15.22
CA ALA A 155 -16.13 -15.32 -14.48
C ALA A 155 -16.82 -13.95 -14.25
N GLY A 156 -16.26 -12.85 -14.77
CA GLY A 156 -16.82 -11.50 -14.64
C GLY A 156 -16.80 -10.93 -13.22
N LYS A 157 -15.90 -11.43 -12.35
CA LYS A 157 -15.77 -10.92 -10.98
C LYS A 157 -14.83 -9.72 -10.94
N GLU A 158 -15.25 -8.64 -10.29
CA GLU A 158 -14.34 -7.55 -9.94
C GLU A 158 -13.34 -8.03 -8.89
N LEU A 159 -12.05 -7.90 -9.22
CA LEU A 159 -10.97 -8.16 -8.28
C LEU A 159 -10.78 -6.90 -7.43
N VAL A 160 -11.09 -7.01 -6.13
CA VAL A 160 -10.69 -6.00 -5.16
C VAL A 160 -9.20 -6.15 -4.92
N TYR A 161 -8.43 -5.22 -5.49
CA TYR A 161 -7.02 -5.05 -5.20
C TYR A 161 -6.90 -4.46 -3.80
N TRP A 162 -6.50 -5.27 -2.83
CA TRP A 162 -6.06 -4.72 -1.54
C TRP A 162 -4.67 -4.09 -1.78
N VAL A 163 -4.65 -2.77 -1.97
CA VAL A 163 -3.45 -1.93 -1.99
C VAL A 163 -3.00 -1.64 -0.56
#